data_AF-A0A1E5JQ93-F1
#
_entry.id   AF-A0A1E5JQ93-F1
#
_cell.length_a   1.000
_cell.length_b   1.000
_cell.length_c   1.000
_cell.angle_alpha   90.00
_cell.angle_beta   90.00
_cell.angle_gamma   90.00
#
_symmetry.space_group_name_H-M   'P 1'
#
loop_
_entity.id
_entity.type
_entity.pdbx_description
1 polymer ?
#
loop_
_entity_poly.entity_id
_entity_poly.type
_entity_poly.pdbx_seq_one_letter_code
_entity_poly.pdbx_strand_id
1 'polypeptide(L)' 'MYHDQGLPVIKYADFHNAVNVTLGLPIIRTSVDHGTALELAGKNVLDTGSMFAAVDMAKTMAISRTRS' A
#
# COMPACT_ATOMS: atom_id res chain seq x y z
N MET A 1 18.61 -7.28 9.52
CA MET A 1 17.62 -7.92 8.62
C MET A 1 17.22 -6.89 7.56
N TYR A 2 16.89 -7.31 6.34
CA TYR A 2 16.84 -6.43 5.15
C TYR A 2 15.62 -6.68 4.25
N HIS A 3 15.43 -5.80 3.25
CA HIS A 3 14.27 -5.71 2.36
C HIS A 3 13.85 -7.06 1.74
N ASP A 4 14.78 -7.72 1.04
CA ASP A 4 14.51 -8.95 0.29
C ASP A 4 14.36 -10.19 1.19
N GLN A 5 14.52 -10.04 2.50
CA GLN A 5 14.28 -11.13 3.43
C GLN A 5 12.78 -11.28 3.76
N GLY A 6 12.03 -10.18 3.80
CA GLY A 6 10.62 -10.19 4.23
C GLY A 6 9.63 -9.96 3.10
N LEU A 7 9.95 -9.06 2.17
CA LEU A 7 8.99 -8.63 1.15
C LEU A 7 8.64 -9.70 0.12
N PRO A 8 9.54 -10.62 -0.30
CA PRO A 8 9.15 -11.70 -1.19
C PRO A 8 8.02 -12.58 -0.63
N VAL A 9 8.04 -12.86 0.68
CA VAL A 9 7.00 -13.66 1.35
C VAL A 9 5.66 -12.92 1.38
N ILE A 10 5.68 -11.62 1.73
CA ILE A 10 4.47 -10.79 1.75
C ILE A 10 3.85 -10.66 0.36
N LYS A 11 4.68 -10.37 -0.64
CA LYS A 11 4.26 -10.21 -2.04
C LYS A 11 3.76 -11.50 -2.66
N TYR A 12 4.29 -12.64 -2.25
CA TYR A 12 3.77 -13.94 -2.65
C TYR A 12 2.39 -14.22 -2.04
N ALA A 13 2.16 -13.81 -0.79
CA ALA A 13 0.89 -14.05 -0.11
C ALA A 13 -0.27 -13.21 -0.67
N ASP A 14 -0.04 -11.91 -0.94
CA ASP A 14 -1.06 -11.04 -1.55
C ASP A 14 -0.41 -9.83 -2.26
N PHE A 15 -0.15 -10.00 -3.56
CA PHE A 15 0.50 -8.95 -4.36
C PHE A 15 -0.41 -7.75 -4.65
N HIS A 16 -1.72 -7.97 -4.76
CA HIS A 16 -2.63 -6.95 -5.29
C HIS A 16 -3.20 -6.05 -4.20
N ASN A 17 -3.26 -6.49 -2.94
CA ASN A 17 -3.83 -5.69 -1.84
C ASN A 17 -2.80 -5.28 -0.77
N ALA A 18 -1.51 -5.58 -0.96
CA ALA A 18 -0.48 -5.11 -0.05
C ALA A 18 -0.44 -3.57 0.02
N VAL A 19 -0.20 -3.05 1.23
CA VAL A 19 -0.14 -1.61 1.53
C VAL A 19 1.19 -1.30 2.20
N ASN A 20 1.91 -0.31 1.67
CA ASN A 20 3.10 0.22 2.32
C ASN A 20 2.71 1.30 3.33
N VAL A 21 3.05 1.09 4.61
CA VAL A 21 2.78 2.03 5.71
C VAL A 21 4.10 2.60 6.22
N THR A 22 4.21 3.92 6.28
CA THR A 22 5.40 4.58 6.85
C THR A 22 5.15 4.95 8.31
N LEU A 23 5.87 4.29 9.21
CA LEU A 23 5.81 4.55 10.64
C LEU A 23 6.83 5.63 11.04
N GLY A 24 6.53 6.37 12.11
CA GLY A 24 7.41 7.40 12.68
C GLY A 24 7.20 8.82 12.15
N LEU A 25 6.30 9.03 11.18
CA LEU A 25 5.92 10.37 10.72
C LEU A 25 4.86 11.02 11.63
N PRO A 26 4.76 12.37 11.67
CA PRO A 26 3.71 13.08 12.41
C PRO A 26 2.33 13.04 11.73
N ILE A 27 2.23 12.34 10.60
CA ILE A 27 1.00 12.17 9.82
C ILE A 27 0.83 10.70 9.44
N ILE A 28 -0.40 10.29 9.15
CA ILE A 28 -0.68 8.97 8.58
C ILE A 28 -0.23 9.00 7.11
N ARG A 29 0.65 8.07 6.73
CA ARG A 29 1.08 7.89 5.34
C ARG A 29 1.00 6.41 4.95
N THR A 30 0.11 6.13 4.01
CA THR A 30 0.01 4.85 3.29
C THR A 30 0.40 5.06 1.82
N SER A 31 0.69 3.96 1.12
CA SER A 31 1.07 3.97 -0.30
C SER A 31 0.78 2.61 -0.92
N VAL A 32 0.61 2.61 -2.24
CA VAL A 32 0.61 1.39 -3.06
C VAL A 32 1.92 0.61 -2.92
N ASP A 33 1.88 -0.70 -3.20
CA ASP A 33 3.04 -1.61 -3.16
C ASP A 33 3.61 -1.97 -4.56
N HIS A 34 3.10 -1.31 -5.60
CA HIS A 34 3.60 -1.45 -6.97
C HIS A 34 4.39 -0.22 -7.43
N GLY A 35 5.11 -0.39 -8.56
CA GLY A 35 5.80 0.68 -9.26
C GLY A 35 4.87 1.49 -10.18
N THR A 36 5.46 2.22 -11.12
CA THR A 36 4.75 3.14 -12.01
C THR A 36 3.98 2.48 -13.14
N ALA A 37 4.37 1.27 -13.56
CA ALA A 37 3.78 0.53 -14.69
C ALA A 37 3.53 1.43 -15.92
N LEU A 38 4.57 2.16 -16.37
CA LEU A 38 4.46 3.19 -17.42
C LEU A 38 3.89 2.64 -18.72
N GLU A 39 4.17 1.38 -19.02
CA GLU A 39 3.64 0.64 -20.16
C GLU A 39 2.11 0.48 -20.12
N LEU A 40 1.46 0.66 -18.97
CA LEU A 40 0.01 0.58 -18.80
C LEU A 40 -0.67 1.96 -18.74
N ALA A 41 0.10 3.04 -18.69
CA ALA A 41 -0.43 4.40 -18.60
C ALA A 41 -1.36 4.72 -19.79
N GLY A 42 -2.58 5.20 -19.49
CA GLY A 42 -3.57 5.58 -20.50
C GLY A 42 -4.29 4.42 -21.19
N LYS A 43 -4.01 3.15 -20.83
CA LYS A 43 -4.62 1.98 -21.46
C LYS A 43 -5.92 1.50 -20.82
N ASN A 44 -6.33 2.07 -19.67
CA ASN A 44 -7.52 1.68 -18.91
C ASN A 44 -7.57 0.18 -18.53
N VAL A 45 -6.41 -0.44 -18.30
CA VAL A 45 -6.27 -1.86 -17.90
C VAL A 45 -5.49 -2.02 -16.58
N LEU A 46 -5.33 -0.94 -15.82
CA LEU A 46 -4.61 -0.94 -14.56
C LEU A 46 -5.43 -1.62 -13.46
N ASP A 47 -4.78 -2.45 -12.65
CA ASP A 47 -5.37 -2.91 -11.39
C ASP A 47 -5.28 -1.80 -10.33
N THR A 48 -6.43 -1.45 -9.75
CA THR A 48 -6.56 -0.41 -8.73
C THR A 48 -6.60 -0.96 -7.30
N GLY A 49 -6.52 -2.28 -7.10
CA GLY A 49 -6.66 -2.94 -5.80
C GLY A 49 -5.76 -2.35 -4.71
N SER A 50 -4.46 -2.25 -4.96
CA SER A 50 -3.48 -1.72 -3.97
C SER A 50 -3.76 -0.26 -3.61
N MET A 51 -4.25 0.54 -4.57
CA MET A 51 -4.61 1.94 -4.33
C MET A 51 -5.83 2.05 -3.40
N PHE A 52 -6.88 1.27 -3.66
CA PHE A 52 -8.05 1.24 -2.79
C PHE A 52 -7.70 0.72 -1.40
N ALA A 53 -6.93 -0.36 -1.30
CA ALA A 53 -6.45 -0.90 -0.03
C ALA A 53 -5.64 0.14 0.77
N ALA A 54 -4.77 0.90 0.11
CA ALA A 54 -3.97 1.94 0.76
C ALA A 54 -4.83 3.09 1.32
N VAL A 55 -5.87 3.50 0.59
CA VAL A 55 -6.81 4.54 1.05
C VAL A 55 -7.66 4.03 2.21
N ASP A 56 -8.18 2.80 2.13
CA ASP A 56 -9.00 2.20 3.20
C ASP A 56 -8.19 1.98 4.48
N MET A 57 -6.91 1.58 4.36
CA MET A 57 -6.00 1.50 5.50
C MET A 57 -5.82 2.87 6.16
N ALA A 58 -5.55 3.93 5.38
CA ALA A 58 -5.39 5.28 5.91
C ALA A 58 -6.66 5.77 6.64
N LYS A 59 -7.83 5.53 6.05
CA LYS A 59 -9.13 5.81 6.65
C LYS A 59 -9.30 5.08 7.99
N THR A 60 -8.98 3.79 8.03
CA THR A 60 -9.06 2.96 9.24
C THR A 60 -8.13 3.49 10.32
N MET A 61 -6.88 3.83 9.99
CA MET A 61 -5.93 4.43 10.94
C MET A 61 -6.40 5.79 11.46
N ALA A 62 -6.98 6.62 10.59
CA ALA A 62 -7.50 7.94 10.97
C ALA A 62 -8.67 7.84 11.95
N ILE A 63 -9.62 6.94 11.68
CA ILE A 63 -10.75 6.66 12.58
C ILE A 63 -10.23 6.16 13.94
N SER A 64 -9.27 5.23 13.95
CA SER A 64 -8.68 4.71 15.20
C SER A 64 -7.98 5.80 16.01
N ARG A 65 -7.26 6.73 15.36
CA ARG A 65 -6.59 7.86 16.04
C ARG A 65 -7.57 8.83 16.70
N THR A 66 -8.78 8.99 16.17
CA THR A 66 -9.79 9.85 16.80
C THR A 66 -10.48 9.25 18.02
N ARG A 67 -10.30 7.94 18.26
CA ARG A 67 -10.90 7.21 19.39
C ARG A 67 -9.95 7.07 20.59
N SER A 68 -8.68 7.42 20.41
CA SER A 68 -7.61 7.45 21.42
C SER A 68 -7.40 8.86 21.94
#